data_AF-A0A7U9TH99-F1
#
_entry.id   AF-A0A7U9TH99-F1
#
_cell.length_a   1.000
_cell.length_b   1.000
_cell.length_c   1.000
_cell.angle_alpha   90.00
_cell.angle_beta   90.00
_cell.angle_gamma   90.00
#
_symmetry.space_group_name_H-M   'P 1'
#
loop_
_entity.id
_entity.type
_entity.pdbx_description
1 polymer ?
#
loop_
_entity_poly.entity_id
_entity_poly.type
_entity_poly.pdbx_seq_one_letter_code
_entity_poly.pdbx_strand_id
1 'polypeptide(L)' 'MRQSKPKIMDEKQIADLLAIRTGLEVNLVRTLMHYYERIILHSAMRGNYVTIDNLFTIYHRNNKIEIRFTEKAQKHLKKK' A
#
# COMPACT_ATOMS: atom_id res chain seq x y z
N MET A 1 -3.91 -28.40 7.98
CA MET A 1 -3.50 -27.50 6.87
C MET A 1 -2.39 -26.59 7.37
N ARG A 2 -1.18 -26.68 6.80
CA ARG A 2 -0.05 -25.79 7.15
C ARG A 2 -0.38 -24.38 6.65
N GLN A 3 -0.61 -23.44 7.57
CA GLN A 3 -0.65 -22.02 7.21
C GLN A 3 0.74 -21.62 6.73
N SER A 4 0.88 -21.35 5.43
CA SER A 4 2.10 -20.78 4.86
C SER A 4 2.41 -19.48 5.60
N LYS A 5 3.61 -19.36 6.18
CA LYS A 5 4.08 -18.09 6.76
C LYS A 5 3.86 -16.97 5.72
N PRO A 6 3.34 -15.80 6.11
CA PRO A 6 3.17 -14.69 5.18
C PRO A 6 4.53 -14.35 4.57
N LYS A 7 4.62 -14.48 3.24
CA LYS A 7 5.80 -14.10 2.48
C LYS A 7 5.88 -12.58 2.53
N ILE A 8 6.90 -12.06 3.22
CA ILE A 8 7.25 -10.64 3.11
C ILE A 8 7.69 -10.45 1.66
N MET A 9 6.94 -9.63 0.93
CA MET A 9 7.23 -9.31 -0.47
C MET A 9 7.84 -7.91 -0.55
N ASP A 10 8.94 -7.78 -1.29
CA ASP A 10 9.52 -6.48 -1.62
C ASP A 10 8.76 -5.81 -2.78
N GLU A 11 9.05 -4.53 -3.03
CA GLU A 11 8.41 -3.75 -4.10
C GLU A 11 8.57 -4.42 -5.47
N LYS A 12 9.75 -4.97 -5.76
CA LYS A 12 10.03 -5.63 -7.05
C LYS A 12 9.12 -6.84 -7.24
N GLN A 13 8.99 -7.68 -6.22
CA GLN A 13 8.12 -8.85 -6.25
C GLN A 13 6.63 -8.48 -6.42
N ILE A 14 6.20 -7.35 -5.86
CA ILE A 14 4.85 -6.83 -6.06
C ILE A 14 4.66 -6.37 -7.51
N ALA A 15 5.64 -5.61 -8.05
CA ALA A 15 5.60 -5.14 -9.43
C ALA A 15 5.59 -6.30 -10.44
N ASP A 16 6.44 -7.32 -10.23
CA ASP A 16 6.47 -8.53 -11.05
C ASP A 16 5.12 -9.26 -11.04
N LEU A 17 4.50 -9.40 -9.86
CA LEU A 17 3.19 -10.04 -9.71
C LEU A 17 2.08 -9.26 -10.42
N LEU A 18 2.08 -7.93 -10.29
CA LEU A 18 1.12 -7.05 -10.94
C LEU A 18 1.31 -7.06 -12.46
N ALA A 19 2.54 -7.07 -12.96
CA ALA A 19 2.85 -7.18 -14.38
C ALA A 19 2.30 -8.48 -14.97
N ILE A 20 2.54 -9.63 -14.32
CA ILE A 20 1.98 -10.93 -14.72
C ILE A 20 0.45 -10.88 -14.77
N ARG A 21 -0.19 -10.30 -13.75
CA ARG A 21 -1.65 -10.27 -13.63
C ARG A 21 -2.33 -9.34 -14.64
N THR A 22 -1.67 -8.25 -15.01
CA THR A 22 -2.23 -7.20 -15.88
C THR A 22 -1.79 -7.33 -17.33
N GLY A 23 -0.73 -8.09 -17.61
CA GLY A 23 -0.10 -8.15 -18.92
C GLY A 23 0.73 -6.90 -19.28
N LEU A 24 0.94 -5.99 -18.32
CA LEU A 24 1.72 -4.77 -18.53
C LEU A 24 3.22 -5.01 -18.35
N GLU A 25 4.04 -4.17 -18.97
CA GLU A 25 5.48 -4.16 -18.73
C GLU A 25 5.78 -3.81 -17.27
N VAL A 26 6.73 -4.53 -16.65
CA VAL A 26 7.06 -4.33 -15.23
C VAL A 26 7.53 -2.90 -14.93
N ASN A 27 8.25 -2.26 -15.84
CA ASN A 27 8.72 -0.87 -15.66
C ASN A 27 7.55 0.12 -15.65
N LEU A 28 6.53 -0.13 -16.47
CA LEU A 28 5.30 0.66 -16.47
C LEU A 28 4.54 0.47 -15.15
N VAL A 29 4.41 -0.77 -14.67
CA VAL A 29 3.78 -1.07 -13.38
C VAL A 29 4.48 -0.34 -12.23
N ARG A 30 5.83 -0.39 -12.18
CA ARG A 30 6.60 0.33 -11.16
C ARG A 30 6.38 1.84 -11.23
N THR A 31 6.37 2.40 -12.45
CA THR A 31 6.09 3.82 -12.67
C THR A 31 4.72 4.20 -12.12
N LEU A 32 3.69 3.38 -12.39
CA LEU A 32 2.35 3.59 -11.86
C LEU A 32 2.31 3.48 -10.33
N MET A 33 2.97 2.49 -9.74
CA MET A 33 3.04 2.35 -8.27
C MET A 33 3.62 3.60 -7.61
N HIS A 34 4.75 4.12 -8.10
CA HIS A 34 5.33 5.36 -7.57
C HIS A 34 4.46 6.58 -7.83
N TYR A 35 3.78 6.65 -8.98
CA TYR A 35 2.85 7.74 -9.28
C TYR A 35 1.67 7.75 -8.30
N TYR A 36 1.07 6.59 -8.03
CA TYR A 36 0.01 6.44 -7.03
C TYR A 36 0.49 6.81 -5.62
N GLU A 37 1.66 6.33 -5.21
CA GLU A 37 2.27 6.70 -3.93
C GLU A 37 2.41 8.22 -3.79
N ARG A 38 2.92 8.90 -4.82
CA ARG A 38 3.06 10.37 -4.83
C ARG A 38 1.73 11.08 -4.70
N ILE A 39 0.68 10.64 -5.39
CA ILE A 39 -0.66 11.23 -5.29
C ILE A 39 -1.19 11.11 -3.86
N ILE A 40 -1.08 9.91 -3.27
CA ILE A 40 -1.56 9.63 -1.92
C ILE A 40 -0.83 10.53 -0.91
N LEU A 41 0.50 10.59 -0.98
CA LEU A 41 1.31 11.42 -0.09
C LEU A 41 1.04 12.91 -0.28
N HIS A 42 0.98 13.38 -1.53
CA HIS A 42 0.72 14.79 -1.84
C HIS A 42 -0.65 15.24 -1.31
N SER A 43 -1.68 14.42 -1.50
CA SER A 43 -3.01 14.72 -0.98
C SER A 43 -3.01 14.76 0.55
N ALA A 44 -2.36 13.81 1.22
CA ALA A 44 -2.21 13.81 2.67
C ALA A 44 -1.48 15.07 3.17
N MET A 45 -0.38 15.47 2.52
CA MET A 45 0.39 16.68 2.86
C MET A 45 -0.41 17.98 2.70
N ARG A 46 -1.42 18.00 1.83
CA ARG A 46 -2.35 19.14 1.69
C ARG A 46 -3.43 19.20 2.78
N GLY A 47 -3.38 18.31 3.77
CA GLY A 47 -4.36 18.23 4.85
C GLY A 47 -5.58 17.39 4.52
N ASN A 48 -5.60 16.70 3.38
CA ASN A 48 -6.69 15.78 3.05
C ASN A 48 -6.53 14.45 3.77
N TYR A 49 -7.66 13.77 3.97
CA TYR A 49 -7.71 12.38 4.39
C TYR A 49 -7.80 11.50 3.14
N VAL A 50 -6.80 10.62 2.94
CA VAL A 50 -6.86 9.61 1.88
C VAL A 50 -7.17 8.27 2.53
N THR A 51 -8.31 7.70 2.18
CA THR A 51 -8.75 6.38 2.65
C THR A 51 -8.72 5.39 1.50
N ILE A 52 -8.04 4.27 1.71
CA ILE A 52 -8.20 3.08 0.88
C ILE A 52 -9.01 2.08 1.69
N ASP A 53 -10.24 1.83 1.25
CA ASP A 53 -11.18 0.96 1.94
C ASP A 53 -10.58 -0.40 2.28
N ASN A 54 -10.87 -0.87 3.49
CA ASN A 54 -10.36 -2.13 4.05
C ASN A 54 -8.83 -2.24 4.20
N LEU A 55 -8.07 -1.18 3.90
CA LEU A 55 -6.61 -1.18 3.98
C LEU A 55 -6.13 -0.17 5.02
N PHE A 56 -6.11 1.11 4.69
CA PHE A 56 -5.59 2.16 5.56
C PHE A 56 -6.18 3.54 5.25
N THR A 57 -6.05 4.44 6.21
CA THR A 57 -6.24 5.87 6.06
C THR A 57 -4.90 6.58 6.32
N ILE A 58 -4.54 7.54 5.48
CA ILE A 58 -3.35 8.37 5.61
C ILE A 58 -3.74 9.85 5.64
N TYR A 59 -3.14 10.60 6.55
CA TYR A 59 -3.41 12.04 6.74
C TYR A 59 -2.21 12.73 7.39
N HIS A 60 -2.16 14.06 7.25
CA HIS A 60 -1.15 14.89 7.88
C HIS A 60 -1.66 15.48 9.19
N ARG A 61 -0.91 15.31 10.29
CA ARG A 61 -1.21 15.85 11.62
C ARG A 61 0.08 16.25 12.32
N ASN A 62 0.12 17.43 12.95
CA ASN A 62 1.27 17.90 13.74
C ASN A 62 2.62 17.82 12.98
N ASN A 63 2.65 18.25 11.72
CA ASN A 63 3.84 18.15 10.85
C ASN A 63 4.37 16.73 10.62
N LYS A 64 3.50 15.72 10.76
CA LYS A 64 3.82 14.31 10.53
C LYS A 64 2.75 13.66 9.66
N ILE A 65 3.19 12.69 8.85
CA ILE A 65 2.29 11.81 8.10
C ILE A 65 1.92 10.64 9.03
N GLU A 66 0.64 10.47 9.31
CA GLU A 66 0.12 9.36 10.10
C GLU A 66 -0.59 8.36 9.18
N ILE A 67 -0.29 7.07 9.34
CA ILE A 67 -0.96 5.96 8.64
C ILE A 67 -1.70 5.13 9.67
N ARG A 68 -3.02 5.02 9.52
CA ARG A 68 -3.88 4.16 10.34
C ARG A 68 -4.41 3.01 9.51
N PHE A 69 -4.02 1.78 9.86
CA PHE A 69 -4.61 0.58 9.25
C PHE A 69 -6.03 0.35 9.76
N THR A 70 -6.91 -0.09 8.88
CA THR A 70 -8.27 -0.50 9.26
C THR A 70 -8.25 -1.68 10.23
N GLU A 71 -9.30 -1.87 11.03
CA GLU A 71 -9.38 -3.02 11.95
C GLU A 71 -9.21 -4.37 11.23
N LYS A 72 -9.74 -4.48 10.02
CA LYS A 72 -9.61 -5.65 9.15
C LYS A 72 -8.15 -5.90 8.77
N ALA A 73 -7.43 -4.86 8.34
CA ALA A 73 -6.01 -4.95 8.04
C ALA A 73 -5.17 -5.25 9.31
N GLN A 74 -5.48 -4.61 10.44
CA GLN A 74 -4.80 -4.85 11.71
C GLN A 74 -4.95 -6.30 12.20
N LYS A 75 -6.13 -6.92 12.04
CA LYS A 75 -6.34 -8.35 12.36
C LYS A 75 -5.44 -9.28 11.55
N HIS A 76 -5.07 -8.89 10.33
CA HIS A 76 -4.14 -9.66 9.50
C HIS A 76 -2.68 -9.39 9.87
N LEU A 77 -2.37 -8.18 10.35
CA LEU A 77 -1.02 -7.80 10.81
C LEU A 77 -0.67 -8.34 12.22
N LYS A 78 -1.66 -8.48 13.12
CA LYS A 78 -1.48 -8.95 14.51
C LYS A 78 -1.38 -10.47 14.68
N LYS A 79 -1.62 -11.27 13.64
CA LYS A 79 -1.43 -12.74 13.68
C LYS A 79 0.07 -13.15 13.63
N LYS A 80 0.94 -12.37 14.28
CA LYS A 80 2.36 -12.66 14.45
C LYS A 80 2.58 -13.70 15.55
#